data_AF-A0AA95JW89-F1
#
_entry.id   AF-A0AA95JW89-F1
#
_cell.length_a   1.000
_cell.length_b   1.000
_cell.length_c   1.000
_cell.angle_alpha   90.00
_cell.angle_beta   90.00
_cell.angle_gamma   90.00
#
_symmetry.space_group_name_H-M   'P 1'
#
loop_
_entity.id
_entity.type
_entity.pdbx_description
1 polymer ?
#
loop_
_entity_poly.entity_id
_entity_poly.type
_entity_poly.pdbx_seq_one_letter_code
_entity_poly.pdbx_strand_id
1 'polypeptide(L)'
;MKKTILVTALFCSLLTAGITAIFMVHEAYPDTTSACRPDLSRKALLRVKDDYLRGRFPHWYREKNTLGTLTPELIFGEVTIEDDDYRVPFVAKGPIKTLARIGFVDCVSMDVEYLAVK
;
A
#
# COMPACT_ATOMS: atom_id res chain seq x y z
N MET A 1 29.76 -48.71 -4.79
CA MET A 1 28.37 -48.42 -4.34
C MET A 1 28.30 -47.69 -3.00
N LYS A 2 28.97 -48.16 -1.92
CA LYS A 2 28.95 -47.45 -0.61
C LYS A 2 29.44 -45.99 -0.65
N LYS A 3 30.53 -45.71 -1.39
CA LYS A 3 31.08 -44.35 -1.53
C LYS A 3 30.13 -43.39 -2.27
N THR A 4 29.41 -43.89 -3.26
CA THR A 4 28.46 -43.10 -4.05
C THR A 4 27.24 -42.69 -3.21
N ILE A 5 26.74 -43.60 -2.37
CA ILE A 5 25.62 -43.34 -1.44
C ILE A 5 26.03 -42.33 -0.35
N LEU A 6 27.27 -42.42 0.14
CA LEU A 6 27.79 -41.48 1.14
C LEU A 6 27.91 -40.06 0.56
N VAL A 7 28.40 -39.93 -0.68
CA VAL A 7 28.56 -38.62 -1.35
C VAL A 7 27.20 -37.99 -1.65
N THR A 8 26.22 -38.76 -2.11
CA THR A 8 24.86 -38.23 -2.35
C THR A 8 24.17 -37.82 -1.06
N ALA A 9 24.30 -38.60 0.02
CA ALA A 9 23.76 -38.23 1.33
C ALA A 9 24.40 -36.94 1.87
N LEU A 10 25.73 -36.80 1.74
CA LEU A 10 26.45 -35.61 2.16
C LEU A 10 25.98 -34.37 1.37
N PHE A 11 25.85 -34.51 0.05
CA PHE A 11 25.40 -33.43 -0.82
C PHE A 11 23.96 -32.99 -0.53
N CYS A 12 23.05 -33.93 -0.30
CA CYS A 12 21.66 -33.61 0.09
C CYS A 12 21.60 -32.92 1.46
N SER A 13 22.44 -33.32 2.43
CA SER A 13 22.50 -32.66 3.74
C SER A 13 23.06 -31.24 3.67
N LEU A 14 24.07 -31.00 2.84
CA LEU A 14 24.64 -29.67 2.60
C LEU A 14 23.65 -28.75 1.88
N LEU A 15 22.92 -29.28 0.88
CA LEU A 15 21.88 -28.53 0.18
C LEU A 15 20.74 -28.12 1.10
N THR A 16 20.24 -29.06 1.91
CA THR A 16 19.15 -28.77 2.86
C THR A 16 19.59 -27.76 3.90
N ALA A 17 20.77 -27.93 4.51
CA ALA A 17 21.34 -26.97 5.45
C ALA A 17 21.49 -25.57 4.84
N GLY A 18 22.02 -25.49 3.61
CA GLY A 18 22.19 -24.23 2.88
C GLY A 18 20.85 -23.52 2.61
N ILE A 19 19.83 -24.27 2.16
CA ILE A 19 18.49 -23.72 1.92
C ILE A 19 17.86 -23.23 3.22
N THR A 20 17.92 -23.99 4.31
CA THR A 20 17.42 -23.53 5.63
C THR A 20 18.14 -22.29 6.13
N ALA A 21 19.46 -22.17 5.92
CA ALA A 21 20.21 -20.99 6.30
C ALA A 21 19.78 -19.75 5.50
N ILE A 22 19.51 -19.90 4.19
CA ILE A 22 19.00 -18.81 3.36
C ILE A 22 17.62 -18.35 3.86
N PHE A 23 16.69 -19.28 4.14
CA PHE A 23 15.38 -18.93 4.67
C PHE A 23 15.47 -18.23 6.03
N MET A 24 16.30 -18.72 6.95
CA MET A 24 16.52 -18.11 8.26
C MET A 24 17.12 -16.71 8.17
N VAL A 25 18.09 -16.49 7.26
CA VAL A 25 18.71 -15.18 7.06
C VAL A 25 17.73 -14.20 6.41
N HIS A 26 16.91 -14.65 5.46
CA HIS A 26 15.90 -13.82 4.82
C HIS A 26 14.80 -13.39 5.81
N GLU A 27 14.38 -14.25 6.73
CA GLU A 27 13.42 -13.88 7.77
C GLU A 27 14.05 -13.00 8.86
N ALA A 28 15.33 -13.19 9.19
CA ALA A 28 16.03 -12.41 10.21
C ALA A 28 16.39 -10.98 9.77
N TYR A 29 16.46 -10.75 8.45
CA TYR A 29 16.65 -9.43 7.85
C TYR A 29 15.38 -9.08 7.05
N PRO A 30 14.28 -8.65 7.71
CA PRO A 30 13.22 -7.98 6.97
C PRO A 30 13.85 -6.81 6.22
N ASP A 31 13.51 -6.61 4.95
CA ASP A 31 13.98 -5.48 4.16
C ASP A 31 13.66 -4.18 4.92
N THR A 32 14.65 -3.63 5.64
CA THR A 32 14.50 -2.43 6.48
C THR A 32 14.52 -1.15 5.64
N THR A 33 14.41 -1.26 4.31
CA THR A 33 13.98 -0.12 3.51
C THR A 33 12.53 0.11 3.88
N SER A 34 12.22 1.21 4.58
CA SER A 34 10.84 1.61 4.87
C SER A 34 9.97 1.30 3.65
N ALA A 35 8.92 0.49 3.80
CA ALA A 35 8.06 0.10 2.69
C ALA A 35 7.60 1.35 1.91
N CYS A 36 7.40 2.43 2.64
CA CYS A 36 7.19 3.76 2.10
C CYS A 36 8.48 4.41 1.63
N ARG A 37 8.51 4.78 0.34
CA ARG A 37 9.57 5.59 -0.24
C ARG A 37 9.04 6.99 -0.55
N PRO A 38 9.68 8.07 -0.05
CA PRO A 38 9.22 9.44 -0.29
C PRO A 38 9.04 9.80 -1.77
N ASP A 39 9.85 9.23 -2.68
CA ASP A 39 9.74 9.43 -4.13
C ASP A 39 8.44 8.89 -4.74
N LEU A 40 7.74 7.99 -4.04
CA LEU A 40 6.48 7.41 -4.46
C LEU A 40 5.25 8.17 -3.93
N SER A 41 5.42 9.26 -3.19
CA SER A 41 4.30 10.08 -2.67
C SER A 41 3.36 10.55 -3.78
N ARG A 42 3.90 10.89 -4.96
CA ARG A 42 3.09 11.25 -6.15
C ARG A 42 2.25 10.07 -6.65
N LYS A 43 2.79 8.85 -6.60
CA LYS A 43 2.09 7.63 -6.99
C LYS A 43 0.93 7.34 -6.04
N ALA A 44 1.12 7.52 -4.73
CA ALA A 44 0.06 7.40 -3.73
C ALA A 44 -1.08 8.40 -3.99
N LEU A 45 -0.77 9.67 -4.27
CA LEU A 45 -1.78 10.67 -4.63
C LEU A 45 -2.60 10.25 -5.85
N LEU A 46 -1.94 9.80 -6.93
CA LEU A 46 -2.64 9.35 -8.14
C LEU A 46 -3.50 8.11 -7.87
N ARG A 47 -3.03 7.20 -7.01
CA ARG A 47 -3.79 6.03 -6.59
C ARG A 47 -5.07 6.43 -5.85
N VAL A 48 -4.99 7.35 -4.90
CA VAL A 48 -6.17 7.90 -4.18
C VAL A 48 -7.13 8.60 -5.13
N LYS A 49 -6.61 9.40 -6.08
CA LYS A 49 -7.46 10.07 -7.08
C LYS A 49 -8.28 9.06 -7.90
N ASP A 50 -7.62 8.03 -8.44
CA ASP A 50 -8.25 7.03 -9.28
C ASP A 50 -9.24 6.18 -8.48
N ASP A 51 -8.81 5.71 -7.30
CA ASP A 51 -9.61 4.88 -6.40
C ASP A 51 -10.85 5.61 -5.90
N TYR A 52 -10.71 6.86 -5.46
CA TYR A 52 -11.83 7.65 -4.95
C TYR A 52 -12.84 7.93 -6.06
N LEU A 53 -12.41 8.46 -7.21
CA LEU A 53 -13.34 8.89 -8.25
C LEU A 53 -14.00 7.72 -9.01
N ARG A 54 -13.27 6.62 -9.25
CA ARG A 54 -13.76 5.50 -10.07
C ARG A 54 -14.18 4.30 -9.24
N GLY A 55 -13.49 4.04 -8.15
CA GLY A 55 -13.75 2.89 -7.28
C GLY A 55 -14.84 3.17 -6.25
N ARG A 56 -14.63 4.16 -5.37
CA ARG A 56 -15.47 4.32 -4.17
C ARG A 56 -16.63 5.30 -4.34
N PHE A 57 -16.35 6.52 -4.78
CA PHE A 57 -17.31 7.63 -4.83
C PHE A 57 -18.60 7.30 -5.61
N PRO A 58 -18.57 6.59 -6.75
CA PRO A 58 -19.79 6.18 -7.46
C PRO A 58 -20.75 5.36 -6.61
N HIS A 59 -20.26 4.64 -5.59
CA HIS A 59 -21.05 3.78 -4.70
C HIS A 59 -21.40 4.46 -3.37
N TRP A 60 -20.83 5.62 -3.04
CA TRP A 60 -21.11 6.36 -1.80
C TRP A 60 -22.26 7.35 -1.94
N TYR A 61 -23.49 6.83 -1.93
CA TYR A 61 -24.71 7.63 -2.11
C TYR A 61 -24.83 8.84 -1.19
N ARG A 62 -24.46 8.71 0.09
CA ARG A 62 -24.49 9.83 1.04
C ARG A 62 -23.57 10.97 0.61
N GLU A 63 -22.38 10.66 0.13
CA GLU A 63 -21.38 11.66 -0.26
C GLU A 63 -21.76 12.34 -1.57
N LYS A 64 -22.22 11.57 -2.56
CA LYS A 64 -22.77 12.11 -3.80
C LYS A 64 -23.88 13.12 -3.52
N ASN A 65 -24.83 12.78 -2.65
CA ASN A 65 -25.93 13.67 -2.26
C ASN A 65 -25.43 14.90 -1.49
N THR A 66 -24.41 14.73 -0.65
CA THR A 66 -23.84 15.83 0.14
C THR A 66 -23.08 16.83 -0.75
N LEU A 67 -22.31 16.34 -1.71
CA LEU A 67 -21.55 17.18 -2.65
C LEU A 67 -22.46 17.76 -3.74
N GLY A 68 -23.51 17.05 -4.13
CA GLY A 68 -24.41 17.44 -5.22
C GLY A 68 -23.83 17.22 -6.61
N THR A 69 -22.87 16.30 -6.76
CA THR A 69 -22.23 15.99 -8.04
C THR A 69 -21.76 14.54 -8.10
N LEU A 70 -21.64 13.99 -9.32
CA LEU A 70 -21.00 12.71 -9.59
C LEU A 70 -19.50 12.86 -9.90
N THR A 71 -19.03 14.08 -10.14
CA THR A 71 -17.66 14.38 -10.54
C THR A 71 -17.12 15.52 -9.67
N PRO A 72 -16.82 15.26 -8.39
CA PRO A 72 -16.27 16.28 -7.50
C PRO A 72 -14.84 16.63 -7.94
N GLU A 73 -14.49 17.90 -7.78
CA GLU A 73 -13.11 18.36 -7.91
C GLU A 73 -12.32 17.92 -6.66
N LEU A 74 -11.14 17.33 -6.83
CA LEU A 74 -10.29 16.94 -5.71
C LEU A 74 -9.12 17.90 -5.56
N ILE A 75 -8.98 18.48 -4.38
CA ILE A 75 -7.85 19.34 -4.01
C ILE A 75 -7.00 18.57 -2.99
N PHE A 76 -5.78 18.21 -3.38
CA PHE A 76 -4.87 17.42 -2.54
C PHE A 76 -3.99 18.32 -1.68
N GLY A 77 -3.77 17.91 -0.44
CA GLY A 77 -2.77 18.48 0.45
C GLY A 77 -1.41 17.79 0.33
N GLU A 78 -0.52 18.10 1.28
CA GLU A 78 0.78 17.45 1.38
C GLU A 78 0.65 15.98 1.80
N VAL A 79 1.34 15.10 1.10
CA VAL A 79 1.37 13.66 1.41
C VAL A 79 2.40 13.43 2.51
N THR A 80 2.00 12.82 3.61
CA THR A 80 2.89 12.41 4.70
C THR A 80 3.02 10.90 4.75
N ILE A 81 4.07 10.40 5.39
CA ILE A 81 4.30 8.96 5.61
C ILE A 81 4.24 8.71 7.11
N GLU A 82 3.39 7.78 7.54
CA GLU A 82 3.22 7.42 8.95
C GLU A 82 2.71 5.98 9.04
N ASP A 83 3.25 5.18 9.96
CA ASP A 83 2.83 3.81 10.23
C ASP A 83 2.75 2.90 8.97
N ASP A 84 3.76 2.97 8.10
CA ASP A 84 3.82 2.23 6.82
C ASP A 84 2.71 2.56 5.80
N ASP A 85 2.04 3.70 5.97
CA ASP A 85 1.07 4.26 5.03
C ASP A 85 1.50 5.62 4.47
N TYR A 86 1.17 5.87 3.20
CA TYR A 86 1.06 7.24 2.71
C TYR A 86 -0.29 7.82 3.14
N ARG A 87 -0.26 8.91 3.91
CA ARG A 87 -1.44 9.69 4.26
C ARG A 87 -1.62 10.79 3.23
N VAL A 88 -2.69 10.69 2.46
CA VAL A 88 -3.02 11.60 1.36
C VAL A 88 -4.26 12.41 1.77
N PRO A 89 -4.09 13.59 2.39
CA PRO A 89 -5.22 14.47 2.68
C PRO A 89 -5.77 15.08 1.39
N PHE A 90 -7.08 15.14 1.26
CA PHE A 90 -7.74 15.83 0.16
C PHE A 90 -9.11 16.38 0.54
N VAL A 91 -9.56 17.37 -0.22
CA VAL A 91 -10.91 17.92 -0.15
C VAL A 91 -11.63 17.62 -1.45
N ALA A 92 -12.74 16.90 -1.36
CA ALA A 92 -13.68 16.73 -2.46
C ALA A 92 -14.66 17.91 -2.47
N LYS A 93 -14.70 18.65 -3.57
CA LYS A 93 -15.54 19.84 -3.74
C LYS A 93 -16.66 19.55 -4.72
N GLY A 94 -17.90 19.78 -4.28
CA GLY A 94 -19.09 19.80 -5.12
C GLY A 94 -19.77 21.18 -5.08
N PRO A 95 -20.84 21.35 -5.86
CA PRO A 95 -21.62 22.59 -5.87
C PRO A 95 -22.32 22.90 -4.54
N ILE A 96 -22.64 21.88 -3.73
CA ILE A 96 -23.41 22.05 -2.49
C ILE A 96 -22.49 22.20 -1.28
N LYS A 97 -21.51 21.30 -1.14
CA LYS A 97 -20.57 21.26 -0.02
C LYS A 97 -19.19 20.77 -0.45
N THR A 98 -18.25 20.89 0.48
CA THR A 98 -16.95 20.22 0.46
C THR A 98 -16.93 19.09 1.49
N LEU A 99 -16.12 18.06 1.24
CA LEU A 99 -15.84 16.96 2.16
C LEU A 99 -14.33 16.77 2.28
N ALA A 100 -13.80 16.84 3.49
CA ALA A 100 -12.40 16.55 3.78
C ALA A 100 -12.22 15.06 4.09
N ARG A 101 -11.17 14.48 3.52
CA ARG A 101 -10.83 13.05 3.63
C ARG A 101 -9.33 12.87 3.72
N ILE A 102 -8.91 11.77 4.32
CA ILE A 102 -7.55 11.26 4.22
C ILE A 102 -7.64 9.87 3.59
N GLY A 103 -6.93 9.69 2.48
CA GLY A 103 -6.67 8.37 1.91
C GLY A 103 -5.41 7.79 2.53
N PHE A 104 -5.50 6.63 3.15
CA PHE A 104 -4.38 5.85 3.67
C PHE A 104 -4.01 4.85 2.59
N VAL A 105 -2.76 4.89 2.13
CA VAL A 105 -2.26 3.99 1.09
C VAL A 105 -1.19 3.10 1.67
N ASP A 106 -1.48 1.80 1.75
CA ASP A 106 -0.51 0.79 2.19
C ASP A 106 0.71 0.83 1.26
N CYS A 107 1.89 0.97 1.85
CA CYS A 107 3.10 1.18 1.08
C CYS A 107 3.56 -0.04 0.27
N VAL A 108 3.07 -1.25 0.59
CA VAL A 108 3.39 -2.49 -0.11
C VAL A 108 2.31 -2.84 -1.14
N SER A 109 1.06 -2.97 -0.71
CA SER A 109 -0.06 -3.41 -1.54
C SER A 109 -0.65 -2.30 -2.41
N MET A 110 -0.45 -1.03 -2.04
CA MET A 110 -1.08 0.14 -2.66
C MET A 110 -2.62 0.13 -2.57
N ASP A 111 -3.16 -0.60 -1.59
CA ASP A 111 -4.58 -0.54 -1.24
C ASP A 111 -4.91 0.79 -0.57
N VAL A 112 -6.17 1.23 -0.71
CA VAL A 112 -6.61 2.54 -0.22
C VAL A 112 -7.77 2.41 0.76
N GLU A 113 -7.57 2.98 1.94
CA GLU A 113 -8.61 3.20 2.94
C GLU A 113 -8.90 4.69 3.13
N TYR A 114 -10.09 5.03 3.62
CA TYR A 114 -10.49 6.43 3.75
C TYR A 114 -11.06 6.74 5.14
N LEU A 115 -10.59 7.83 5.72
CA LEU A 115 -11.15 8.41 6.93
C LEU A 115 -11.76 9.77 6.64
N ALA A 116 -12.97 9.99 7.16
CA ALA A 116 -13.61 11.30 7.16
C ALA A 116 -12.94 12.21 8.19
N VAL A 117 -12.47 13.37 7.75
CA VAL A 117 -11.98 14.41 8.66
C VAL A 117 -13.19 15.20 9.15
N LYS A 118 -13.33 15.33 10.46
CA LYS A 118 -14.46 16.01 11.11
C LYS A 118 -14.35 17.53 11.01
#